data_AF-A8UKX4-F1
#
_entry.id   AF-A8UKX4-F1
#
_cell.length_a   1.000
_cell.length_b   1.000
_cell.length_c   1.000
_cell.angle_alpha   90.00
_cell.angle_beta   90.00
_cell.angle_gamma   90.00
#
_symmetry.space_group_name_H-M   'P 1'
#
loop_
_entity.id
_entity.type
_entity.pdbx_description
1 polymer ?
#
loop_
_entity_poly.entity_id
_entity_poly.type
_entity_poly.pdbx_seq_one_letter_code
_entity_poly.pdbx_strand_id
1 'polypeptide(L)'
;MKSYLKKAIALMLCIATIACSKDDSPGQSGDNDELNETQGISEDDLERYLGSLGISISARNIAKKGYIPETAEITVNATTGDYNATVDIDVDTNIAQLSFDVEDLSEEARDELSSGVPISITIKDGNGSVLSQEDISIVSFKNNPPNEEINSENLVNLYNESFTFRESQKYYMQIVAEGDLTSDNACWVDYNGSGTYGREVNVDDQTGWGTEDWDFKYQYTFLEIPNSDGAFAIVTGIVTSAGENLFLEMTPSGYLFQDNGRHVDGTNLATIPNSNRFRIIKDDNGLHRMYCETNPGAPLRIVDAVDGKRISNNNTDDDIAYFRILSLNIDWDIEVLETRNLQPILPAAANAASFENNSKLTNCTNGPLSQTFIVDISESKTSQAGFEESFSMTSTETVGGSLTLGVEAEASFFGTGATVSAEATASYEQQTAITNVNTQYSSEENGVEQTYSSTRTIEVPPGDAVLVYDTFQVYNNIQIPFVQRYRIRGQFIDGNGDLTLSGEEIMTQFSFTNANNGVITEVEIDYIEFTVRGVNTVKNVIRTTSKAESTEPNCN
;
A
#
# COMPACT_ATOMS: atom_id res chain seq x y z
N MET A 1 -4.76 37.20 14.35
CA MET A 1 -3.94 37.95 15.32
C MET A 1 -2.74 38.56 14.55
N LYS A 2 -2.39 39.82 14.83
CA LYS A 2 -1.41 40.73 14.14
C LYS A 2 -0.04 40.06 13.87
N SER A 3 0.51 40.07 12.65
CA SER A 3 1.38 41.06 11.97
C SER A 3 2.80 41.28 12.53
N TYR A 4 3.78 41.22 11.60
CA TYR A 4 5.14 41.78 11.59
C TYR A 4 6.27 41.12 12.40
N LEU A 5 7.31 40.66 11.68
CA LEU A 5 8.68 41.13 11.94
C LEU A 5 9.58 41.00 10.69
N LYS A 6 10.01 42.14 10.16
CA LYS A 6 11.14 42.30 9.24
C LYS A 6 12.38 42.71 10.04
N LYS A 7 13.56 42.42 9.46
CA LYS A 7 14.92 42.99 9.65
C LYS A 7 15.89 41.98 10.25
N ALA A 8 17.19 41.95 9.95
CA ALA A 8 18.04 42.50 8.90
C ALA A 8 19.45 42.09 9.33
N ILE A 9 20.29 41.48 8.48
CA ILE A 9 21.74 41.48 8.68
C ILE A 9 22.41 41.68 7.33
N ALA A 10 23.11 42.81 7.22
CA ALA A 10 24.03 43.19 6.15
C ALA A 10 25.39 43.45 6.80
N LEU A 11 26.45 42.84 6.29
CA LEU A 11 27.85 43.26 6.45
C LEU A 11 28.67 42.49 5.37
N MET A 12 29.12 43.13 4.27
CA MET A 12 30.45 43.78 4.09
C MET A 12 31.63 42.78 4.24
N LEU A 13 32.70 42.73 3.43
CA LEU A 13 33.23 43.57 2.34
C LEU A 13 34.55 42.89 1.84
N CYS A 14 34.93 43.12 0.58
CA CYS A 14 36.32 43.22 0.04
C CYS A 14 37.27 42.00 -0.03
N ILE A 15 37.49 41.48 -1.25
CA ILE A 15 38.81 41.10 -1.81
C ILE A 15 38.81 41.52 -3.30
N ALA A 16 39.29 42.72 -3.63
CA ALA A 16 40.65 43.04 -4.06
C ALA A 16 41.07 42.36 -5.39
N THR A 17 40.76 43.05 -6.49
CA THR A 17 41.36 42.88 -7.82
C THR A 17 42.83 43.27 -7.79
N ILE A 18 43.75 42.34 -8.06
CA ILE A 18 45.13 42.64 -8.43
C ILE A 18 45.29 42.36 -9.92
N ALA A 19 45.35 43.43 -10.69
CA ALA A 19 45.86 43.44 -12.05
C ALA A 19 47.39 43.58 -11.97
N CYS A 20 48.13 42.63 -12.56
CA CYS A 20 49.54 42.76 -12.87
C CYS A 20 49.72 42.69 -14.39
N SER A 21 50.50 43.64 -14.90
CA SER A 21 50.76 43.94 -16.30
C SER A 21 51.86 43.06 -16.91
N LYS A 22 51.68 42.76 -18.20
CA LYS A 22 52.64 42.45 -19.29
C LYS A 22 54.13 42.27 -18.96
N ASP A 23 54.70 41.20 -19.50
CA ASP A 23 55.94 41.25 -20.28
C ASP A 23 55.88 40.27 -21.46
N ASP A 24 56.48 40.70 -22.58
CA ASP A 24 56.49 40.07 -23.91
C ASP A 24 57.44 38.84 -23.99
N SER A 25 57.07 37.88 -24.84
CA SER A 25 57.78 36.64 -25.17
C SER A 25 59.21 36.86 -25.70
N PRO A 26 60.11 35.86 -25.55
CA PRO A 26 60.37 35.02 -26.72
C PRO A 26 60.76 33.56 -26.39
N GLY A 27 60.36 32.61 -27.24
CA GLY A 27 61.00 31.29 -27.28
C GLY A 27 60.07 30.15 -27.60
N GLN A 28 59.81 29.95 -28.90
CA GLN A 28 59.46 28.64 -29.44
C GLN A 28 60.66 27.71 -29.21
N SER A 29 60.63 26.88 -28.17
CA SER A 29 61.38 25.62 -28.12
C SER A 29 60.39 24.50 -28.39
N GLY A 30 60.67 23.69 -29.41
CA GLY A 30 59.88 22.50 -29.69
C GLY A 30 60.18 21.45 -28.63
N ASP A 31 59.26 21.28 -27.69
CA ASP A 31 59.27 20.17 -26.73
C ASP A 31 58.10 19.26 -27.08
N ASN A 32 58.42 18.12 -27.70
CA ASN A 32 57.54 16.97 -27.76
C ASN A 32 57.65 16.22 -26.41
N ASP A 33 57.30 16.86 -25.30
CA ASP A 33 57.39 16.29 -23.93
C ASP A 33 56.01 16.13 -23.26
N GLU A 34 54.92 16.35 -24.00
CA GLU A 34 53.54 16.23 -23.51
C GLU A 34 52.82 15.02 -24.16
N LEU A 35 51.88 14.43 -23.41
CA LEU A 35 50.99 13.42 -23.95
C LEU A 35 50.09 14.04 -25.00
N ASN A 36 49.96 13.39 -26.17
CA ASN A 36 48.99 13.80 -27.16
C ASN A 36 47.61 13.24 -26.80
N GLU A 37 46.68 14.12 -26.50
CA GLU A 37 45.32 13.79 -26.09
C GLU A 37 44.38 13.85 -27.30
N THR A 38 43.77 12.71 -27.62
CA THR A 38 42.78 12.59 -28.71
C THR A 38 41.44 12.10 -28.15
N GLN A 39 40.39 12.19 -28.98
CA GLN A 39 39.04 11.75 -28.60
C GLN A 39 39.03 10.30 -28.14
N GLY A 40 38.40 10.02 -27.00
CA GLY A 40 38.20 8.68 -26.48
C GLY A 40 37.04 7.94 -27.15
N ILE A 41 36.28 7.15 -26.39
CA ILE A 41 35.18 6.32 -26.92
C ILE A 41 33.88 7.11 -27.07
N SER A 42 32.94 6.58 -27.84
CA SER A 42 31.57 7.08 -27.90
C SER A 42 30.68 6.39 -26.86
N GLU A 43 29.52 6.96 -26.59
CA GLU A 43 28.52 6.30 -25.74
C GLU A 43 28.03 4.97 -26.35
N ASP A 44 28.10 4.80 -27.68
CA ASP A 44 27.65 3.59 -28.39
C ASP A 44 28.62 2.42 -28.20
N ASP A 45 29.85 2.70 -27.73
CA ASP A 45 30.86 1.69 -27.42
C ASP A 45 30.66 1.06 -26.01
N LEU A 46 29.67 1.54 -25.26
CA LEU A 46 29.33 1.04 -23.92
C LEU A 46 28.09 0.15 -23.99
N GLU A 47 28.12 -0.99 -23.30
CA GLU A 47 26.94 -1.83 -23.09
C GLU A 47 25.86 -1.05 -22.32
N ARG A 48 24.63 -1.11 -22.82
CA ARG A 48 23.47 -0.39 -22.27
C ARG A 48 22.42 -1.41 -21.89
N TYR A 49 21.83 -1.21 -20.73
CA TYR A 49 20.56 -1.85 -20.39
C TYR A 49 19.43 -0.92 -20.83
N LEU A 50 18.61 -1.38 -21.79
CA LEU A 50 17.51 -0.58 -22.35
C LEU A 50 16.23 -0.61 -21.50
N GLY A 51 16.28 -1.19 -20.30
CA GLY A 51 15.13 -1.40 -19.43
C GLY A 51 14.29 -2.61 -19.83
N SER A 52 13.17 -2.79 -19.14
CA SER A 52 12.16 -3.78 -19.47
C SER A 52 10.80 -3.12 -19.73
N LEU A 53 9.99 -3.79 -20.55
CA LEU A 53 8.59 -3.47 -20.74
C LEU A 53 7.75 -4.59 -20.16
N GLY A 54 6.76 -4.25 -19.35
CA GLY A 54 5.92 -5.26 -18.71
C GLY A 54 4.57 -4.74 -18.27
N ILE A 55 3.81 -5.64 -17.67
CA ILE A 55 2.54 -5.39 -17.00
C ILE A 55 2.61 -5.93 -15.57
N SER A 56 1.87 -5.29 -14.67
CA SER A 56 1.73 -5.73 -13.29
C SER A 56 0.27 -6.08 -13.04
N ILE A 57 0.00 -7.29 -12.60
CA ILE A 57 -1.34 -7.83 -12.36
C ILE A 57 -1.50 -8.03 -10.86
N SER A 58 -2.49 -7.38 -10.28
CA SER A 58 -2.78 -7.46 -8.85
C SER A 58 -3.96 -8.39 -8.59
N ALA A 59 -3.69 -9.50 -7.90
CA ALA A 59 -4.70 -10.40 -7.33
C ALA A 59 -5.11 -9.98 -5.91
N ARG A 60 -4.77 -8.74 -5.50
CA ARG A 60 -4.98 -8.24 -4.13
C ARG A 60 -6.45 -8.27 -3.70
N ASN A 61 -7.39 -7.97 -4.60
CA ASN A 61 -8.83 -8.03 -4.30
C ASN A 61 -9.33 -9.45 -4.04
N ILE A 62 -8.75 -10.46 -4.69
CA ILE A 62 -9.03 -11.87 -4.44
C ILE A 62 -8.52 -12.27 -3.06
N ALA A 63 -7.31 -11.83 -2.70
CA ALA A 63 -6.72 -12.08 -1.38
C ALA A 63 -7.52 -11.41 -0.24
N LYS A 64 -8.07 -10.20 -0.47
CA LYS A 64 -8.98 -9.53 0.49
C LYS A 64 -10.25 -10.33 0.83
N LYS A 65 -10.63 -11.29 -0.02
CA LYS A 65 -11.75 -12.22 0.21
C LYS A 65 -11.34 -13.52 0.91
N GLY A 66 -10.08 -13.67 1.29
CA GLY A 66 -9.53 -14.82 2.02
C GLY A 66 -8.95 -15.93 1.15
N TYR A 67 -8.92 -15.76 -0.17
CA TYR A 67 -8.29 -16.73 -1.08
C TYR A 67 -6.78 -16.51 -1.17
N ILE A 68 -6.06 -17.57 -1.54
CA ILE A 68 -4.60 -17.53 -1.75
C ILE A 68 -4.33 -17.71 -3.25
N PRO A 69 -4.22 -16.62 -4.03
CA PRO A 69 -3.86 -16.70 -5.44
C PRO A 69 -2.38 -17.05 -5.59
N GLU A 70 -2.05 -17.99 -6.48
CA GLU A 70 -0.67 -18.47 -6.66
C GLU A 70 -0.12 -18.25 -8.07
N THR A 71 -0.96 -18.30 -9.11
CA THR A 71 -0.49 -18.14 -10.50
C THR A 71 -1.44 -17.30 -11.34
N ALA A 72 -0.87 -16.59 -12.31
CA ALA A 72 -1.59 -15.89 -13.36
C ALA A 72 -1.21 -16.44 -14.73
N GLU A 73 -2.19 -16.97 -15.47
CA GLU A 73 -2.03 -17.34 -16.88
C GLU A 73 -2.42 -16.14 -17.74
N ILE A 74 -1.44 -15.61 -18.48
CA ILE A 74 -1.55 -14.40 -19.28
C ILE A 74 -1.45 -14.79 -20.75
N THR A 75 -2.52 -14.51 -21.50
CA THR A 75 -2.53 -14.62 -22.96
C THR A 75 -2.44 -13.24 -23.57
N VAL A 76 -1.41 -12.98 -24.36
CA VAL A 76 -1.14 -11.69 -25.01
C VAL A 76 -1.46 -11.80 -26.49
N ASN A 77 -2.49 -11.07 -26.94
CA ASN A 77 -2.95 -11.10 -28.34
C ASN A 77 -2.15 -10.13 -29.22
N ALA A 78 -0.84 -10.33 -29.31
CA ALA A 78 0.06 -9.56 -30.16
C ALA A 78 0.16 -10.15 -31.58
N THR A 79 0.48 -9.31 -32.57
CA THR A 79 0.71 -9.74 -33.95
C THR A 79 2.18 -9.99 -34.26
N THR A 80 3.08 -9.41 -33.47
CA THR A 80 4.54 -9.49 -33.65
C THR A 80 5.18 -10.73 -33.05
N GLY A 81 4.50 -11.45 -32.15
CA GLY A 81 5.06 -12.62 -31.47
C GLY A 81 4.08 -13.30 -30.50
N ASP A 82 4.52 -14.41 -29.91
CA ASP A 82 3.83 -15.10 -28.81
C ASP A 82 4.48 -14.70 -27.49
N TYR A 83 3.74 -13.95 -26.68
CA TYR A 83 4.18 -13.45 -25.36
C TYR A 83 3.35 -14.06 -24.23
N ASN A 84 2.68 -15.18 -24.49
CA ASN A 84 1.89 -15.86 -23.48
C ASN A 84 2.80 -16.42 -22.38
N ALA A 85 2.36 -16.29 -21.13
CA ALA A 85 3.15 -16.74 -19.99
C ALA A 85 2.24 -17.19 -18.84
N THR A 86 2.74 -18.13 -18.05
CA THR A 86 2.24 -18.38 -16.70
C THR A 86 3.27 -17.82 -15.74
N VAL A 87 2.85 -16.88 -14.91
CA VAL A 87 3.72 -16.21 -13.93
C VAL A 87 3.22 -16.49 -12.52
N ASP A 88 4.15 -16.62 -11.60
CA ASP A 88 3.82 -16.78 -10.18
C ASP A 88 3.32 -15.45 -9.62
N ILE A 89 2.32 -15.53 -8.75
CA ILE A 89 1.84 -14.40 -7.95
C ILE A 89 2.64 -14.40 -6.67
N ASP A 90 3.34 -13.29 -6.41
CA ASP A 90 4.10 -13.14 -5.18
C ASP A 90 3.16 -13.21 -3.97
N VAL A 91 3.46 -14.11 -3.03
CA VAL A 91 2.55 -14.48 -1.93
C VAL A 91 2.25 -13.30 -0.99
N ASP A 92 3.19 -12.37 -0.86
CA ASP A 92 3.09 -11.27 0.09
C ASP A 92 2.42 -10.04 -0.54
N THR A 93 2.84 -9.67 -1.74
CA THR A 93 2.31 -8.51 -2.48
C THR A 93 1.04 -8.81 -3.25
N ASN A 94 0.77 -10.09 -3.55
CA ASN A 94 -0.27 -10.57 -4.44
C ASN A 94 -0.20 -9.98 -5.85
N ILE A 95 1.02 -9.70 -6.31
CA ILE A 95 1.30 -9.16 -7.63
C ILE A 95 2.01 -10.23 -8.47
N ALA A 96 1.57 -10.37 -9.71
CA ALA A 96 2.27 -11.07 -10.79
C ALA A 96 2.81 -10.04 -11.79
N GLN A 97 4.06 -10.19 -12.21
CA GLN A 97 4.66 -9.35 -13.24
C GLN A 97 5.04 -10.18 -14.46
N LEU A 98 4.66 -9.69 -15.64
CA LEU A 98 5.16 -10.19 -16.92
C LEU A 98 5.99 -9.08 -17.56
N SER A 99 7.28 -9.31 -17.74
CA SER A 99 8.21 -8.35 -18.30
C SER A 99 9.14 -8.98 -19.31
N PHE A 100 9.52 -8.18 -20.31
CA PHE A 100 10.51 -8.54 -21.32
C PHE A 100 11.59 -7.47 -21.36
N ASP A 101 12.85 -7.88 -21.42
CA ASP A 101 13.94 -6.95 -21.64
C ASP A 101 13.83 -6.35 -23.03
N VAL A 102 13.98 -5.03 -23.10
CA VAL A 102 13.80 -4.30 -24.34
C VAL A 102 14.74 -4.85 -25.43
N GLU A 103 15.98 -5.18 -25.08
CA GLU A 103 16.99 -5.76 -25.97
C GLU A 103 16.56 -7.05 -26.68
N ASP A 104 15.68 -7.84 -26.07
CA ASP A 104 15.20 -9.10 -26.63
C ASP A 104 14.01 -8.92 -27.59
N LEU A 105 13.45 -7.71 -27.68
CA LEU A 105 12.31 -7.37 -28.53
C LEU A 105 12.75 -6.69 -29.83
N SER A 106 12.10 -7.04 -30.95
CA SER A 106 12.23 -6.29 -32.20
C SER A 106 11.61 -4.88 -32.08
N GLU A 107 11.97 -3.96 -32.96
CA GLU A 107 11.40 -2.60 -32.96
C GLU A 107 9.87 -2.63 -33.11
N GLU A 108 9.36 -3.47 -34.01
CA GLU A 108 7.91 -3.64 -34.22
C GLU A 108 7.22 -4.21 -32.98
N ALA A 109 7.85 -5.18 -32.30
CA ALA A 109 7.34 -5.76 -31.07
C ALA A 109 7.27 -4.75 -29.93
N ARG A 110 8.35 -3.95 -29.75
CA ARG A 110 8.40 -2.88 -28.75
C ARG A 110 7.28 -1.86 -28.97
N ASP A 111 7.10 -1.42 -30.21
CA ASP A 111 6.08 -0.44 -30.59
C ASP A 111 4.66 -0.98 -30.37
N GLU A 112 4.40 -2.23 -30.76
CA GLU A 112 3.11 -2.88 -30.56
C GLU A 112 2.77 -3.03 -29.07
N LEU A 113 3.68 -3.62 -28.28
CA LEU A 113 3.47 -3.84 -26.84
C LEU A 113 3.33 -2.52 -26.07
N SER A 114 4.12 -1.50 -26.41
CA SER A 114 4.04 -0.17 -25.78
C SER A 114 2.76 0.58 -26.16
N SER A 115 2.29 0.43 -27.40
CA SER A 115 1.01 1.02 -27.86
C SER A 115 -0.19 0.33 -27.19
N GLY A 116 -0.03 -0.94 -26.86
CA GLY A 116 -0.94 -1.74 -26.07
C GLY A 116 -1.67 -2.79 -26.90
N VAL A 117 -1.90 -3.94 -26.26
CA VAL A 117 -2.47 -5.14 -26.87
C VAL A 117 -3.58 -5.71 -26.00
N PRO A 118 -4.57 -6.41 -26.57
CA PRO A 118 -5.56 -7.12 -25.79
C PRO A 118 -4.91 -8.28 -25.04
N ILE A 119 -5.29 -8.47 -23.78
CA ILE A 119 -4.81 -9.59 -22.95
C ILE A 119 -5.96 -10.33 -22.29
N SER A 120 -5.77 -11.62 -22.03
CA SER A 120 -6.66 -12.44 -21.22
C SER A 120 -5.88 -12.96 -20.01
N ILE A 121 -6.43 -12.81 -18.81
CA ILE A 121 -5.79 -13.17 -17.56
C ILE A 121 -6.66 -14.19 -16.84
N THR A 122 -6.07 -15.29 -16.39
CA THR A 122 -6.73 -16.27 -15.52
C THR A 122 -5.92 -16.45 -14.24
N ILE A 123 -6.52 -16.13 -13.09
CA ILE A 123 -5.90 -16.27 -11.77
C ILE A 123 -6.29 -17.61 -11.16
N LYS A 124 -5.33 -18.37 -10.64
CA LYS A 124 -5.53 -19.69 -10.02
C LYS A 124 -4.93 -19.79 -8.63
N ASP A 125 -5.54 -20.66 -7.81
CA ASP A 125 -4.98 -21.10 -6.52
C ASP A 125 -3.93 -22.21 -6.71
N GLY A 126 -3.29 -22.64 -5.62
CA GLY A 126 -2.30 -23.73 -5.64
C GLY A 126 -2.81 -25.12 -6.00
N ASN A 127 -4.13 -25.30 -6.06
CA ASN A 127 -4.75 -26.53 -6.56
C ASN A 127 -5.08 -26.44 -8.06
N GLY A 128 -4.83 -25.30 -8.69
CA GLY A 128 -5.18 -25.02 -10.09
C GLY A 128 -6.65 -24.64 -10.31
N SER A 129 -7.40 -24.34 -9.25
CA SER A 129 -8.77 -23.85 -9.34
C SER A 129 -8.77 -22.41 -9.83
N VAL A 130 -9.65 -22.09 -10.78
CA VAL A 130 -9.79 -20.72 -11.29
C VAL A 130 -10.51 -19.86 -10.25
N LEU A 131 -9.86 -18.77 -9.83
CA LEU A 131 -10.41 -17.78 -8.91
C LEU A 131 -11.04 -16.61 -9.66
N SER A 132 -10.42 -16.17 -10.76
CA SER A 132 -10.95 -15.11 -11.62
C SER A 132 -10.43 -15.25 -13.04
N GLN A 133 -11.20 -14.72 -14.00
CA GLN A 133 -10.81 -14.63 -15.39
C GLN A 133 -11.30 -13.31 -15.97
N GLU A 134 -10.41 -12.60 -16.67
CA GLU A 134 -10.68 -11.27 -17.18
C GLU A 134 -10.05 -11.07 -18.56
N ASP A 135 -10.81 -10.46 -19.48
CA ASP A 135 -10.34 -10.05 -20.80
C ASP A 135 -10.21 -8.53 -20.86
N ILE A 136 -8.99 -8.04 -20.98
CA ILE A 136 -8.70 -6.60 -21.04
C ILE A 136 -8.44 -6.21 -22.49
N SER A 137 -9.22 -5.26 -23.00
CA SER A 137 -9.23 -4.92 -24.44
C SER A 137 -7.94 -4.28 -24.94
N ILE A 138 -7.24 -3.50 -24.10
CA ILE A 138 -5.96 -2.90 -24.45
C ILE A 138 -5.15 -2.64 -23.19
N VAL A 139 -3.95 -3.20 -23.12
CA VAL A 139 -2.97 -2.96 -22.04
C VAL A 139 -1.63 -2.63 -22.66
N SER A 140 -1.08 -1.48 -22.28
CA SER A 140 0.25 -1.03 -22.71
C SER A 140 1.32 -1.56 -21.77
N PHE A 141 2.31 -2.25 -22.32
CA PHE A 141 3.48 -2.70 -21.59
C PHE A 141 4.41 -1.51 -21.35
N LYS A 142 4.82 -1.29 -20.10
CA LYS A 142 5.61 -0.13 -19.68
C LYS A 142 6.67 -0.55 -18.67
N ASN A 143 7.69 0.28 -18.49
CA ASN A 143 8.45 0.26 -17.23
C ASN A 143 7.58 0.86 -16.12
N ASN A 144 7.81 0.42 -14.88
CA ASN A 144 7.00 0.82 -13.72
C ASN A 144 5.48 0.85 -14.03
N PRO A 145 4.90 -0.25 -14.56
CA PRO A 145 3.49 -0.23 -14.94
C PRO A 145 2.61 -0.07 -13.70
N PRO A 146 1.47 0.62 -13.81
CA PRO A 146 0.46 0.57 -12.75
C PRO A 146 -0.03 -0.87 -12.57
N ASN A 147 -0.53 -1.18 -11.38
CA ASN A 147 -1.16 -2.46 -11.11
C ASN A 147 -2.53 -2.52 -11.78
N GLU A 148 -2.74 -3.52 -12.63
CA GLU A 148 -4.05 -3.90 -13.14
C GLU A 148 -4.75 -4.75 -12.07
N GLU A 149 -5.77 -4.18 -11.42
CA GLU A 149 -6.50 -4.83 -10.33
C GLU A 149 -7.52 -5.83 -10.89
N ILE A 150 -7.31 -7.12 -10.61
CA ILE A 150 -8.22 -8.17 -11.08
C ILE A 150 -9.51 -8.15 -10.28
N ASN A 151 -10.63 -8.24 -11.00
CA ASN A 151 -11.95 -8.28 -10.37
C ASN A 151 -12.15 -9.56 -9.55
N SER A 152 -12.85 -9.43 -8.41
CA SER A 152 -13.21 -10.52 -7.50
C SER A 152 -14.72 -10.62 -7.24
N GLU A 153 -15.59 -9.86 -7.92
CA GLU A 153 -17.05 -9.78 -7.71
C GLU A 153 -17.74 -11.15 -7.65
N ASN A 154 -17.30 -12.12 -8.46
CA ASN A 154 -17.90 -13.45 -8.52
C ASN A 154 -17.44 -14.40 -7.39
N LEU A 155 -16.46 -13.99 -6.58
CA LEU A 155 -15.98 -14.78 -5.45
C LEU A 155 -16.77 -14.45 -4.18
N VAL A 156 -17.19 -15.49 -3.49
CA VAL A 156 -17.76 -15.38 -2.14
C VAL A 156 -16.66 -14.91 -1.19
N ASN A 157 -16.94 -13.90 -0.38
CA ASN A 157 -16.02 -13.48 0.67
C ASN A 157 -16.01 -14.52 1.79
N LEU A 158 -14.88 -15.21 1.99
CA LEU A 158 -14.75 -16.29 2.97
C LEU A 158 -14.89 -15.78 4.42
N TYR A 159 -14.69 -14.47 4.64
CA TYR A 159 -14.85 -13.87 5.95
C TYR A 159 -16.33 -13.68 6.37
N ASN A 160 -17.29 -13.75 5.44
CA ASN A 160 -18.72 -13.54 5.74
C ASN A 160 -19.32 -14.60 6.68
N GLU A 161 -18.69 -15.76 6.80
CA GLU A 161 -19.16 -16.86 7.65
C GLU A 161 -18.41 -16.94 9.00
N SER A 162 -17.52 -15.98 9.29
CA SER A 162 -16.51 -16.09 10.37
C SER A 162 -16.59 -15.03 11.47
N PHE A 163 -17.65 -14.21 11.50
CA PHE A 163 -17.76 -13.18 12.53
C PHE A 163 -17.89 -13.78 13.93
N THR A 164 -16.94 -13.45 14.79
CA THR A 164 -16.86 -13.92 16.17
C THR A 164 -17.01 -12.74 17.12
N PHE A 165 -18.14 -12.70 17.82
CA PHE A 165 -18.41 -11.72 18.87
C PHE A 165 -18.33 -12.37 20.25
N ARG A 166 -17.73 -11.67 21.21
CA ARG A 166 -17.71 -12.12 22.59
C ARG A 166 -19.05 -11.84 23.25
N GLU A 167 -19.74 -12.86 23.72
CA GLU A 167 -21.09 -12.72 24.31
C GLU A 167 -21.14 -11.82 25.55
N SER A 168 -20.05 -11.71 26.31
CA SER A 168 -20.01 -10.82 27.49
C SER A 168 -19.77 -9.35 27.12
N GLN A 169 -19.41 -9.06 25.87
CA GLN A 169 -18.97 -7.74 25.45
C GLN A 169 -20.13 -6.88 24.94
N LYS A 170 -19.97 -5.57 25.15
CA LYS A 170 -20.84 -4.54 24.59
C LYS A 170 -20.19 -3.94 23.36
N TYR A 171 -20.99 -3.87 22.30
CA TYR A 171 -20.65 -3.33 21.00
C TYR A 171 -21.58 -2.18 20.67
N TYR A 172 -21.15 -1.32 19.77
CA TYR A 172 -21.91 -0.21 19.25
C TYR A 172 -22.18 -0.45 17.77
N MET A 173 -23.36 -0.07 17.30
CA MET A 173 -23.70 -0.16 15.89
C MET A 173 -23.71 1.24 15.27
N GLN A 174 -22.66 1.56 14.52
CA GLN A 174 -22.59 2.76 13.69
C GLN A 174 -23.27 2.48 12.35
N ILE A 175 -23.91 3.49 11.78
CA ILE A 175 -24.39 3.43 10.39
C ILE A 175 -23.56 4.37 9.54
N VAL A 176 -23.05 3.87 8.42
CA VAL A 176 -22.27 4.65 7.45
C VAL A 176 -22.97 4.67 6.10
N ALA A 177 -22.70 5.69 5.30
CA ALA A 177 -23.22 5.77 3.94
C ALA A 177 -22.27 5.06 2.96
N GLU A 178 -22.78 4.67 1.80
CA GLU A 178 -21.94 4.12 0.75
C GLU A 178 -20.92 5.17 0.27
N GLY A 179 -19.64 4.85 0.38
CA GLY A 179 -18.54 5.76 0.01
C GLY A 179 -18.17 6.81 1.06
N ASP A 180 -18.89 6.91 2.19
CA ASP A 180 -18.49 7.73 3.33
C ASP A 180 -18.17 6.85 4.53
N LEU A 181 -16.89 6.82 4.87
CA LEU A 181 -16.34 6.03 5.96
C LEU A 181 -16.38 6.77 7.30
N THR A 182 -16.99 7.94 7.36
CA THR A 182 -17.20 8.70 8.59
C THR A 182 -18.69 8.83 8.85
N SER A 183 -19.10 8.67 10.11
CA SER A 183 -20.49 8.96 10.47
C SER A 183 -20.65 9.20 11.95
N ASP A 184 -21.50 10.16 12.29
CA ASP A 184 -22.00 10.31 13.66
C ASP A 184 -23.25 9.45 13.90
N ASN A 185 -23.78 8.78 12.87
CA ASN A 185 -25.02 8.02 12.96
C ASN A 185 -24.84 6.76 13.81
N ALA A 186 -25.52 6.71 14.94
CA ALA A 186 -25.50 5.58 15.86
C ALA A 186 -26.90 4.97 16.01
N CYS A 187 -26.98 3.64 15.98
CA CYS A 187 -28.18 2.93 16.40
C CYS A 187 -28.36 3.10 17.90
N TRP A 188 -29.57 3.43 18.33
CA TRP A 188 -29.93 3.47 19.73
C TRP A 188 -31.37 3.05 19.96
N VAL A 189 -31.65 2.66 21.20
CA VAL A 189 -32.99 2.34 21.67
C VAL A 189 -33.29 3.17 22.92
N ASP A 190 -34.53 3.62 23.09
CA ASP A 190 -34.92 4.33 24.32
C ASP A 190 -35.41 3.36 25.40
N TYR A 191 -35.36 3.82 26.65
CA TYR A 191 -35.88 3.04 27.78
C TYR A 191 -37.38 2.73 27.60
N ASN A 192 -37.74 1.49 27.89
CA ASN A 192 -39.07 0.96 27.67
C ASN A 192 -40.09 1.53 28.67
N GLY A 193 -40.69 2.66 28.33
CA GLY A 193 -41.84 3.25 29.03
C GLY A 193 -43.16 2.73 28.46
N SER A 194 -43.58 1.52 28.85
CA SER A 194 -44.92 0.95 28.64
C SER A 194 -45.47 0.93 27.19
N GLY A 195 -45.26 -0.18 26.46
CA GLY A 195 -45.90 -0.48 25.16
C GLY A 195 -45.88 -1.98 24.83
N THR A 196 -46.75 -2.43 23.91
CA THR A 196 -46.91 -3.87 23.56
C THR A 196 -45.78 -4.43 22.68
N TYR A 197 -45.16 -3.58 21.84
CA TYR A 197 -44.15 -3.99 20.84
C TYR A 197 -42.74 -3.44 21.12
N GLY A 198 -42.50 -2.92 22.32
CA GLY A 198 -41.23 -2.25 22.65
C GLY A 198 -41.02 -0.92 21.96
N ARG A 199 -39.77 -0.49 21.90
CA ARG A 199 -39.31 0.75 21.28
C ARG A 199 -38.59 0.44 19.98
N GLU A 200 -38.75 1.32 18.99
CA GLU A 200 -38.06 1.25 17.71
C GLU A 200 -36.55 1.46 17.91
N VAL A 201 -35.74 0.82 17.08
CA VAL A 201 -34.33 1.20 16.91
C VAL A 201 -34.28 2.46 16.06
N ASN A 202 -33.81 3.53 16.68
CA ASN A 202 -33.64 4.84 16.04
C ASN A 202 -32.18 5.03 15.65
N VAL A 203 -31.96 5.97 14.73
CA VAL A 203 -30.63 6.43 14.34
C VAL A 203 -30.50 7.88 14.79
N ASP A 204 -29.50 8.15 15.61
CA ASP A 204 -29.18 9.50 16.10
C ASP A 204 -27.91 10.00 15.42
N ASP A 205 -27.86 11.30 15.13
CA ASP A 205 -26.69 11.98 14.55
C ASP A 205 -25.84 12.71 15.60
N GLN A 206 -26.04 12.41 16.89
CA GLN A 206 -25.35 13.08 17.98
C GLN A 206 -23.89 12.63 18.12
N THR A 207 -23.00 13.62 18.13
CA THR A 207 -21.60 13.45 18.55
C THR A 207 -21.51 13.14 20.05
N GLY A 208 -20.87 12.03 20.46
CA GLY A 208 -20.54 11.77 21.88
C GLY A 208 -21.08 10.49 22.55
N TRP A 209 -21.82 9.64 21.81
CA TRP A 209 -22.09 8.25 22.22
C TRP A 209 -20.79 7.53 22.64
N GLY A 210 -20.78 6.77 23.73
CA GLY A 210 -19.57 6.24 24.37
C GLY A 210 -19.00 7.07 25.53
N THR A 211 -19.52 8.27 25.81
CA THR A 211 -18.94 9.19 26.83
C THR A 211 -19.92 9.73 27.88
N GLU A 212 -21.21 9.34 27.83
CA GLU A 212 -22.29 9.90 28.68
C GLU A 212 -23.00 8.87 29.58
N ASP A 213 -23.75 9.36 30.59
CA ASP A 213 -24.50 8.58 31.59
C ASP A 213 -25.59 7.64 31.00
N TRP A 214 -25.89 7.71 29.70
CA TRP A 214 -26.90 6.89 29.00
C TRP A 214 -26.31 5.97 27.93
N ASP A 215 -25.02 5.67 28.02
CA ASP A 215 -24.31 4.87 27.03
C ASP A 215 -24.94 3.49 26.77
N PHE A 216 -25.59 2.90 27.77
CA PHE A 216 -26.33 1.64 27.65
C PHE A 216 -27.42 1.62 26.57
N LYS A 217 -27.90 2.80 26.11
CA LYS A 217 -28.88 2.92 25.01
C LYS A 217 -28.29 2.62 23.63
N TYR A 218 -26.99 2.78 23.48
CA TYR A 218 -26.23 2.57 22.23
C TYR A 218 -25.49 1.22 22.22
N GLN A 219 -25.54 0.49 23.33
CA GLN A 219 -24.83 -0.77 23.51
C GLN A 219 -25.69 -1.96 23.07
N TYR A 220 -25.02 -2.92 22.44
CA TYR A 220 -25.60 -4.16 21.95
C TYR A 220 -24.66 -5.34 22.26
N THR A 221 -25.23 -6.53 22.35
CA THR A 221 -24.48 -7.79 22.44
C THR A 221 -24.97 -8.71 21.34
N PHE A 222 -24.07 -9.49 20.74
CA PHE A 222 -24.37 -10.43 19.67
C PHE A 222 -24.21 -11.85 20.21
N LEU A 223 -25.28 -12.64 20.13
CA LEU A 223 -25.30 -14.04 20.54
C LEU A 223 -25.46 -14.91 19.31
N GLU A 224 -24.52 -15.82 19.07
CA GLU A 224 -24.58 -16.72 17.92
C GLU A 224 -25.75 -17.71 18.07
N ILE A 225 -26.51 -17.92 17.00
CA ILE A 225 -27.62 -18.88 16.99
C ILE A 225 -27.04 -20.29 16.73
N PRO A 226 -27.23 -21.25 17.65
CA PRO A 226 -26.68 -22.59 17.48
C PRO A 226 -27.22 -23.28 16.23
N ASN A 227 -26.32 -23.90 15.45
CA ASN A 227 -26.64 -24.60 14.19
C ASN A 227 -27.27 -23.69 13.13
N SER A 228 -26.99 -22.39 13.19
CA SER A 228 -27.31 -21.46 12.12
C SER A 228 -26.11 -21.27 11.20
N ASP A 229 -26.39 -20.77 10.01
CA ASP A 229 -25.41 -20.39 9.00
C ASP A 229 -25.01 -18.92 9.24
N GLY A 230 -24.28 -18.68 10.35
CA GLY A 230 -23.75 -17.36 10.74
C GLY A 230 -24.81 -16.35 11.21
N ALA A 231 -25.92 -16.79 11.80
CA ALA A 231 -26.96 -15.88 12.30
C ALA A 231 -26.77 -15.53 13.78
N PHE A 232 -27.13 -14.31 14.13
CA PHE A 232 -27.03 -13.76 15.48
C PHE A 232 -28.40 -13.32 16.01
N ALA A 233 -28.63 -13.52 17.30
CA ALA A 233 -29.59 -12.73 18.06
C ALA A 233 -28.89 -11.50 18.62
N ILE A 234 -29.50 -10.33 18.46
CA ILE A 234 -28.95 -9.06 18.94
C ILE A 234 -29.69 -8.68 20.22
N VAL A 235 -28.95 -8.40 21.28
CA VAL A 235 -29.46 -8.02 22.61
C VAL A 235 -29.17 -6.55 22.85
N THR A 236 -30.15 -5.79 23.34
CA THR A 236 -29.94 -4.38 23.69
C THR A 236 -29.29 -4.24 25.07
N GLY A 237 -28.51 -3.18 25.27
CA GLY A 237 -27.92 -2.82 26.57
C GLY A 237 -28.94 -2.27 27.59
N ILE A 238 -30.19 -2.07 27.16
CA ILE A 238 -31.27 -1.59 28.02
C ILE A 238 -31.81 -2.73 28.86
N VAL A 239 -31.76 -2.51 30.16
CA VAL A 239 -32.31 -3.42 31.14
C VAL A 239 -33.73 -2.97 31.51
N THR A 240 -34.69 -3.89 31.53
CA THR A 240 -36.05 -3.61 31.99
C THR A 240 -36.06 -3.21 33.47
N SER A 241 -37.18 -2.68 33.97
CA SER A 241 -37.37 -2.43 35.41
C SER A 241 -37.18 -3.67 36.29
N ALA A 242 -37.25 -4.88 35.70
CA ALA A 242 -37.04 -6.15 36.39
C ALA A 242 -35.58 -6.62 36.36
N GLY A 243 -34.67 -5.91 35.68
CA GLY A 243 -33.27 -6.32 35.58
C GLY A 243 -32.94 -7.18 34.35
N GLU A 244 -33.84 -7.31 33.37
CA GLU A 244 -33.69 -8.23 32.23
C GLU A 244 -33.31 -7.50 30.94
N ASN A 245 -32.42 -8.08 30.13
CA ASN A 245 -32.13 -7.58 28.78
C ASN A 245 -33.17 -8.11 27.76
N LEU A 246 -33.34 -7.39 26.65
CA LEU A 246 -34.29 -7.73 25.59
C LEU A 246 -33.58 -7.94 24.25
N PHE A 247 -34.15 -8.78 23.40
CA PHE A 247 -33.67 -8.97 22.02
C PHE A 247 -34.16 -7.87 21.09
N LEU A 248 -33.52 -7.72 19.94
CA LEU A 248 -34.10 -7.05 18.79
C LEU A 248 -35.01 -8.00 18.01
N GLU A 249 -36.07 -7.46 17.42
CA GLU A 249 -36.95 -8.15 16.49
C GLU A 249 -37.33 -7.30 15.28
N MET A 250 -37.49 -7.95 14.14
CA MET A 250 -38.16 -7.39 12.98
C MET A 250 -39.66 -7.61 13.10
N THR A 251 -40.41 -6.52 13.26
CA THR A 251 -41.87 -6.57 13.36
C THR A 251 -42.52 -7.00 12.04
N PRO A 252 -43.79 -7.46 12.05
CA PRO A 252 -44.55 -7.71 10.82
C PRO A 252 -44.70 -6.46 9.94
N SER A 253 -44.63 -5.25 10.52
CA SER A 253 -44.57 -3.98 9.79
C SER A 253 -43.21 -3.67 9.15
N GLY A 254 -42.20 -4.53 9.38
CA GLY A 254 -40.85 -4.46 8.81
C GLY A 254 -39.95 -3.40 9.42
N TYR A 255 -40.27 -2.92 10.61
CA TYR A 255 -39.40 -2.06 11.39
C TYR A 255 -38.68 -2.86 12.48
N LEU A 256 -37.45 -2.44 12.78
CA LEU A 256 -36.62 -3.03 13.84
C LEU A 256 -37.01 -2.45 15.21
N PHE A 257 -37.32 -3.34 16.15
CA PHE A 257 -37.79 -3.00 17.49
C PHE A 257 -37.02 -3.79 18.56
N GLN A 258 -37.11 -3.31 19.80
CA GLN A 258 -36.84 -4.11 20.99
C GLN A 258 -38.02 -5.05 21.28
N ASP A 259 -37.77 -6.34 21.39
CA ASP A 259 -38.78 -7.37 21.65
C ASP A 259 -39.21 -7.36 23.13
N ASN A 260 -40.34 -6.72 23.42
CA ASN A 260 -40.91 -6.68 24.78
C ASN A 260 -41.47 -8.02 25.26
N GLY A 261 -41.68 -8.98 24.37
CA GLY A 261 -42.23 -10.29 24.70
C GLY A 261 -41.16 -11.32 25.05
N ARG A 262 -39.87 -11.01 24.84
CA ARG A 262 -38.79 -11.97 24.96
C ARG A 262 -37.59 -11.41 25.72
N HIS A 263 -37.44 -11.91 26.94
CA HIS A 263 -36.29 -11.66 27.79
C HIS A 263 -35.15 -12.61 27.45
N VAL A 264 -33.90 -12.14 27.55
CA VAL A 264 -32.70 -12.97 27.33
C VAL A 264 -32.68 -14.13 28.33
N ASP A 265 -32.91 -13.83 29.60
CA ASP A 265 -32.98 -14.82 30.66
C ASP A 265 -34.19 -15.75 30.45
N GLY A 266 -33.92 -17.01 30.13
CA GLY A 266 -34.95 -18.02 29.89
C GLY A 266 -35.33 -18.25 28.42
N THR A 267 -34.68 -17.54 27.47
CA THR A 267 -34.85 -17.82 26.04
C THR A 267 -33.83 -18.87 25.56
N ASN A 268 -34.32 -19.91 24.88
CA ASN A 268 -33.47 -20.86 24.16
C ASN A 268 -33.17 -20.34 22.74
N LEU A 269 -31.93 -19.92 22.49
CA LEU A 269 -31.47 -19.38 21.20
C LEU A 269 -31.73 -20.33 20.03
N ALA A 270 -31.60 -21.65 20.22
CA ALA A 270 -31.84 -22.61 19.13
C ALA A 270 -33.28 -22.55 18.58
N THR A 271 -34.23 -22.08 19.39
CA THR A 271 -35.65 -21.99 19.06
C THR A 271 -36.16 -20.56 18.90
N ILE A 272 -35.28 -19.56 18.93
CA ILE A 272 -35.70 -18.17 18.79
C ILE A 272 -36.35 -17.94 17.41
N PRO A 273 -37.43 -17.15 17.29
CA PRO A 273 -38.07 -16.91 15.99
C PRO A 273 -37.14 -16.26 14.96
N ASN A 274 -37.37 -16.52 13.68
CA ASN A 274 -36.60 -15.91 12.58
C ASN A 274 -36.65 -14.38 12.59
N SER A 275 -37.68 -13.77 13.19
CA SER A 275 -37.77 -12.31 13.36
C SER A 275 -36.70 -11.73 14.28
N ASN A 276 -36.06 -12.56 15.12
CA ASN A 276 -34.97 -12.16 16.00
C ASN A 276 -33.60 -12.62 15.50
N ARG A 277 -33.51 -13.21 14.30
CA ARG A 277 -32.27 -13.77 13.75
C ARG A 277 -31.76 -12.88 12.63
N PHE A 278 -30.52 -12.43 12.77
CA PHE A 278 -29.89 -11.48 11.87
C PHE A 278 -28.60 -12.05 11.30
N ARG A 279 -28.39 -11.92 9.99
CA ARG A 279 -27.13 -12.23 9.32
C ARG A 279 -26.42 -10.96 8.94
N ILE A 280 -25.09 -10.96 9.05
CA ILE A 280 -24.23 -9.86 8.65
C ILE A 280 -23.44 -10.32 7.44
N ILE A 281 -23.38 -9.49 6.39
CA ILE A 281 -22.70 -9.81 5.14
C ILE A 281 -21.83 -8.62 4.77
N LYS A 282 -20.54 -8.85 4.52
CA LYS A 282 -19.62 -7.87 3.94
C LYS A 282 -19.80 -7.83 2.43
N ASP A 283 -20.02 -6.64 1.91
CA ASP A 283 -20.13 -6.34 0.48
C ASP A 283 -18.75 -6.10 -0.15
N ASP A 284 -18.72 -6.04 -1.49
CA ASP A 284 -17.49 -5.75 -2.26
C ASP A 284 -16.94 -4.34 -1.99
N ASN A 285 -17.80 -3.40 -1.58
CA ASN A 285 -17.38 -2.07 -1.12
C ASN A 285 -16.76 -2.11 0.30
N GLY A 286 -16.61 -3.30 0.89
CA GLY A 286 -16.01 -3.52 2.22
C GLY A 286 -16.90 -3.14 3.40
N LEU A 287 -18.11 -2.62 3.16
CA LEU A 287 -19.09 -2.29 4.19
C LEU A 287 -19.98 -3.50 4.49
N HIS A 288 -20.69 -3.46 5.63
CA HIS A 288 -21.47 -4.61 6.10
C HIS A 288 -22.96 -4.30 6.08
N ARG A 289 -23.75 -5.17 5.46
CA ARG A 289 -25.21 -5.13 5.51
C ARG A 289 -25.71 -6.15 6.51
N MET A 290 -26.85 -5.85 7.11
CA MET A 290 -27.55 -6.78 7.99
C MET A 290 -28.87 -7.21 7.34
N TYR A 291 -29.25 -8.47 7.53
CA TYR A 291 -30.46 -9.09 7.01
C TYR A 291 -31.20 -9.80 8.13
N CYS A 292 -32.53 -9.69 8.16
CA CYS A 292 -33.35 -10.51 9.06
C CYS A 292 -33.78 -11.80 8.34
N GLU A 293 -33.75 -12.95 9.01
CA GLU A 293 -34.09 -14.25 8.40
C GLU A 293 -35.57 -14.38 7.98
N THR A 294 -36.45 -13.47 8.42
CA THR A 294 -37.82 -13.38 7.88
C THR A 294 -37.88 -12.84 6.46
N ASN A 295 -36.87 -12.07 6.03
CA ASN A 295 -36.76 -11.54 4.67
C ASN A 295 -35.27 -11.46 4.24
N PRO A 296 -34.63 -12.61 3.98
CA PRO A 296 -33.19 -12.69 3.74
C PRO A 296 -32.73 -11.99 2.46
N GLY A 297 -33.64 -11.61 1.56
CA GLY A 297 -33.33 -10.87 0.33
C GLY A 297 -33.33 -9.35 0.48
N ALA A 298 -33.77 -8.81 1.62
CA ALA A 298 -33.88 -7.37 1.85
C ALA A 298 -32.94 -6.94 2.98
N PRO A 299 -31.88 -6.14 2.69
CA PRO A 299 -31.03 -5.60 3.74
C PRO A 299 -31.81 -4.59 4.59
N LEU A 300 -31.34 -4.38 5.81
CA LEU A 300 -31.82 -3.28 6.65
C LEU A 300 -31.48 -1.93 6.00
N ARG A 301 -32.39 -0.97 6.17
CA ARG A 301 -32.39 0.35 5.54
C ARG A 301 -32.71 1.43 6.55
N ILE A 302 -32.19 2.64 6.30
CA ILE A 302 -32.52 3.84 7.06
C ILE A 302 -33.77 4.47 6.47
N VAL A 303 -34.78 4.69 7.30
CA VAL A 303 -36.04 5.31 6.88
C VAL A 303 -36.27 6.59 7.64
N ASP A 304 -36.59 7.66 6.92
CA ASP A 304 -37.03 8.91 7.51
C ASP A 304 -38.46 8.75 8.07
N ALA A 305 -38.62 9.01 9.37
CA ALA A 305 -39.91 9.05 10.05
C ALA A 305 -40.17 10.43 10.64
N VAL A 306 -41.42 10.66 11.08
CA VAL A 306 -41.86 11.96 11.64
C VAL A 306 -41.02 12.39 12.84
N ASP A 307 -40.53 11.43 13.63
CA ASP A 307 -39.81 11.65 14.88
C ASP A 307 -38.30 11.32 14.78
N GLY A 308 -37.75 11.26 13.57
CA GLY A 308 -36.33 10.96 13.34
C GLY A 308 -36.10 9.79 12.38
N LYS A 309 -34.88 9.25 12.34
CA LYS A 309 -34.50 8.15 11.46
C LYS A 309 -34.66 6.80 12.17
N ARG A 310 -35.12 5.78 11.44
CA ARG A 310 -35.40 4.43 11.94
C ARG A 310 -34.81 3.36 11.04
N ILE A 311 -34.78 2.12 11.54
CA ILE A 311 -34.33 0.95 10.76
C ILE A 311 -35.51 0.09 10.30
N SER A 312 -35.51 -0.28 9.02
CA SER A 312 -36.58 -1.07 8.36
C SER A 312 -36.02 -2.04 7.33
N ASN A 313 -36.81 -3.04 6.90
CA ASN A 313 -36.51 -3.92 5.77
C ASN A 313 -37.62 -3.97 4.70
N ASN A 314 -38.60 -3.07 4.77
CA ASN A 314 -39.82 -3.13 3.95
C ASN A 314 -39.88 -2.16 2.75
N ASN A 315 -39.01 -1.15 2.69
CA ASN A 315 -39.05 -0.14 1.62
C ASN A 315 -37.81 -0.25 0.73
N THR A 316 -37.99 -0.39 -0.59
CA THR A 316 -36.88 -0.50 -1.54
C THR A 316 -36.28 0.84 -1.96
N ASP A 317 -37.01 1.94 -1.72
CA ASP A 317 -36.63 3.28 -2.17
C ASP A 317 -35.76 4.03 -1.16
N ASP A 318 -35.61 3.48 0.05
CA ASP A 318 -34.83 4.05 1.15
C ASP A 318 -33.36 3.60 1.11
N ASP A 319 -32.46 4.38 1.70
CA ASP A 319 -31.02 4.09 1.70
C ASP A 319 -30.67 2.81 2.48
N ILE A 320 -29.74 2.01 1.94
CA ILE A 320 -29.19 0.84 2.64
C ILE A 320 -28.44 1.29 3.89
N ALA A 321 -28.72 0.64 5.02
CA ALA A 321 -27.96 0.85 6.24
C ALA A 321 -26.72 -0.05 6.21
N TYR A 322 -25.54 0.56 6.12
CA TYR A 322 -24.28 -0.15 6.29
C TYR A 322 -23.82 -0.04 7.75
N PHE A 323 -23.58 -1.17 8.38
CA PHE A 323 -23.28 -1.27 9.80
C PHE A 323 -21.77 -1.38 10.03
N ARG A 324 -21.26 -0.65 11.03
CA ARG A 324 -20.00 -1.00 11.69
C ARG A 324 -20.30 -1.39 13.12
N ILE A 325 -19.83 -2.57 13.50
CA ILE A 325 -20.04 -3.11 14.83
C ILE A 325 -18.72 -2.98 15.59
N LEU A 326 -18.69 -1.97 16.47
CA LEU A 326 -17.45 -1.49 17.08
C LEU A 326 -17.41 -1.84 18.56
N SER A 327 -16.25 -2.24 19.07
CA SER A 327 -15.97 -2.26 20.50
C SER A 327 -14.99 -1.15 20.85
N LEU A 328 -15.38 -0.28 21.79
CA LEU A 328 -14.57 0.88 22.20
C LEU A 328 -13.57 0.57 23.32
N ASN A 329 -13.76 -0.56 24.01
CA ASN A 329 -12.99 -0.92 25.20
C ASN A 329 -11.93 -1.97 24.86
N ILE A 330 -11.23 -1.80 23.74
CA ILE A 330 -10.10 -2.66 23.36
C ILE A 330 -8.83 -1.83 23.37
N ASP A 331 -7.84 -2.30 24.12
CA ASP A 331 -6.46 -1.85 24.01
C ASP A 331 -5.76 -2.67 22.91
N TRP A 332 -5.19 -1.98 21.92
CA TRP A 332 -4.58 -2.59 20.74
C TRP A 332 -3.07 -2.48 20.80
N ASP A 333 -2.39 -3.62 20.60
CA ASP A 333 -0.95 -3.70 20.40
C ASP A 333 -0.65 -3.99 18.93
N ILE A 334 0.03 -3.06 18.26
CA ILE A 334 0.37 -3.14 16.84
C ILE A 334 1.89 -3.27 16.72
N GLU A 335 2.33 -4.46 16.32
CA GLU A 335 3.72 -4.81 16.11
C GLU A 335 4.07 -4.69 14.62
N VAL A 336 5.10 -3.90 14.30
CA VAL A 336 5.67 -3.85 12.94
C VAL A 336 6.61 -5.04 12.77
N LEU A 337 6.35 -5.90 11.78
CA LEU A 337 7.15 -7.11 11.57
C LEU A 337 8.28 -6.89 10.56
N GLU A 338 7.94 -6.78 9.27
CA GLU A 338 8.93 -6.71 8.19
C GLU A 338 8.35 -6.01 6.94
N THR A 339 9.24 -5.48 6.11
CA THR A 339 8.93 -4.97 4.78
C THR A 339 9.38 -6.01 3.76
N ARG A 340 8.51 -6.38 2.81
CA ARG A 340 8.87 -7.21 1.67
C ARG A 340 8.74 -6.43 0.38
N ASN A 341 9.74 -6.55 -0.47
CA ASN A 341 9.84 -5.81 -1.73
C ASN A 341 9.64 -6.77 -2.90
N LEU A 342 8.90 -6.34 -3.91
CA LEU A 342 8.84 -7.00 -5.21
C LEU A 342 9.85 -6.38 -6.15
N GLN A 343 10.48 -7.19 -6.99
CA GLN A 343 11.38 -6.65 -8.02
C GLN A 343 10.60 -5.71 -8.96
N PRO A 344 11.18 -4.55 -9.30
CA PRO A 344 10.53 -3.60 -10.19
C PRO A 344 10.71 -3.99 -11.66
N ILE A 345 9.78 -3.57 -12.53
CA ILE A 345 10.02 -3.55 -13.97
C ILE A 345 10.82 -2.28 -14.28
N LEU A 346 12.13 -2.45 -14.45
CA LEU A 346 13.08 -1.35 -14.48
C LEU A 346 12.90 -0.44 -15.70
N PRO A 347 13.02 0.89 -15.51
CA PRO A 347 13.17 1.82 -16.63
C PRO A 347 14.55 1.66 -17.28
N ALA A 348 14.69 2.17 -18.50
CA ALA A 348 16.01 2.39 -19.08
C ALA A 348 16.82 3.37 -18.22
N ALA A 349 18.15 3.27 -18.26
CA ALA A 349 19.00 4.31 -17.69
C ALA A 349 18.66 5.67 -18.34
N ALA A 350 18.55 6.72 -17.53
CA ALA A 350 18.15 8.06 -17.98
C ALA A 350 19.17 8.68 -18.95
N ASN A 351 20.41 8.22 -18.87
CA ASN A 351 21.49 8.50 -19.79
C ASN A 351 22.13 7.18 -20.26
N ALA A 352 22.53 7.12 -21.52
CA ALA A 352 23.30 5.99 -22.06
C ALA A 352 24.62 5.82 -21.30
N ALA A 353 25.30 6.94 -21.06
CA ALA A 353 26.51 7.08 -20.27
C ALA A 353 26.88 8.56 -20.24
N SER A 354 27.31 9.10 -19.10
CA SER A 354 27.94 10.42 -19.05
C SER A 354 29.42 10.26 -18.71
N PHE A 355 30.28 10.98 -19.43
CA PHE A 355 31.73 10.88 -19.26
C PHE A 355 32.26 12.07 -18.46
N GLU A 356 32.96 11.79 -17.36
CA GLU A 356 33.74 12.81 -16.62
C GLU A 356 35.14 12.96 -17.24
N ASN A 357 35.75 11.84 -17.60
CA ASN A 357 37.00 11.80 -18.38
C ASN A 357 36.78 10.86 -19.58
N ASN A 358 37.26 11.23 -20.76
CA ASN A 358 37.16 10.38 -21.95
C ASN A 358 38.18 10.78 -23.02
N SER A 359 39.37 10.20 -22.90
CA SER A 359 40.50 10.62 -23.70
C SER A 359 41.41 9.44 -24.05
N LYS A 360 41.96 9.46 -25.25
CA LYS A 360 43.05 8.59 -25.65
C LYS A 360 44.37 9.34 -25.51
N LEU A 361 45.20 8.89 -24.58
CA LEU A 361 46.52 9.42 -24.30
C LEU A 361 47.57 8.70 -25.13
N THR A 362 48.38 9.43 -25.90
CA THR A 362 49.44 8.87 -26.75
C THR A 362 50.78 9.46 -26.38
N ASN A 363 51.78 8.60 -26.12
CA ASN A 363 53.15 9.03 -25.84
C ASN A 363 54.08 8.69 -27.01
N CYS A 364 54.37 9.65 -27.87
CA CYS A 364 55.34 9.47 -28.98
C CYS A 364 56.75 9.95 -28.62
N THR A 365 57.05 10.11 -27.33
CA THR A 365 58.35 10.58 -26.83
C THR A 365 59.26 9.40 -26.49
N ASN A 366 60.48 9.67 -26.01
CA ASN A 366 61.47 8.65 -25.65
C ASN A 366 61.44 8.26 -24.16
N GLY A 367 60.60 8.92 -23.35
CA GLY A 367 60.48 8.69 -21.90
C GLY A 367 59.03 8.44 -21.50
N PRO A 368 58.77 7.72 -20.39
CA PRO A 368 57.40 7.56 -19.89
C PRO A 368 56.84 8.93 -19.48
N LEU A 369 55.57 9.16 -19.81
CA LEU A 369 54.82 10.35 -19.40
C LEU A 369 53.63 9.91 -18.56
N SER A 370 53.13 10.79 -17.69
CA SER A 370 51.99 10.47 -16.83
C SER A 370 51.00 11.62 -16.74
N GLN A 371 49.71 11.29 -16.68
CA GLN A 371 48.63 12.25 -16.46
C GLN A 371 47.76 11.79 -15.30
N THR A 372 47.34 12.73 -14.46
CA THR A 372 46.45 12.45 -13.34
C THR A 372 45.03 12.88 -13.69
N PHE A 373 44.09 11.97 -13.54
CA PHE A 373 42.66 12.18 -13.70
C PHE A 373 42.00 12.22 -12.34
N ILE A 374 41.08 13.16 -12.19
CA ILE A 374 40.23 13.31 -11.02
C ILE A 374 38.80 13.17 -11.52
N VAL A 375 38.01 12.35 -10.83
CA VAL A 375 36.57 12.22 -11.03
C VAL A 375 35.93 12.65 -9.73
N ASP A 376 35.03 13.63 -9.80
CA ASP A 376 34.22 14.07 -8.67
C ASP A 376 32.77 14.20 -9.14
N ILE A 377 31.97 13.16 -8.87
CA ILE A 377 30.54 13.15 -9.15
C ILE A 377 29.81 13.27 -7.81
N SER A 378 28.95 14.28 -7.67
CA SER A 378 28.05 14.39 -6.51
C SER A 378 26.61 14.52 -6.99
N GLU A 379 25.76 13.62 -6.52
CA GLU A 379 24.35 13.59 -6.86
C GLU A 379 23.55 13.10 -5.65
N SER A 380 22.35 13.65 -5.48
CA SER A 380 21.50 13.30 -4.34
C SER A 380 20.57 12.16 -4.73
N LYS A 381 20.83 10.98 -4.17
CA LYS A 381 19.91 9.84 -4.24
C LYS A 381 18.77 10.10 -3.26
N THR A 382 17.54 10.16 -3.76
CA THR A 382 16.35 10.30 -2.90
C THR A 382 15.49 9.06 -2.94
N SER A 383 14.88 8.74 -1.80
CA SER A 383 13.91 7.65 -1.65
C SER A 383 12.69 8.15 -0.92
N GLN A 384 11.52 7.81 -1.43
CA GLN A 384 10.24 8.19 -0.84
C GLN A 384 9.27 7.03 -0.92
N ALA A 385 8.73 6.63 0.23
CA ALA A 385 7.66 5.64 0.28
C ALA A 385 6.28 6.29 0.07
N GLY A 386 5.40 5.63 -0.65
CA GLY A 386 3.98 5.96 -0.74
C GLY A 386 3.13 4.74 -0.38
N PHE A 387 2.21 4.89 0.56
CA PHE A 387 1.24 3.83 0.87
C PHE A 387 0.01 3.97 -0.02
N GLU A 388 -0.46 2.85 -0.56
CA GLU A 388 -1.67 2.77 -1.40
C GLU A 388 -2.87 2.27 -0.59
N GLU A 389 -2.61 1.47 0.44
CA GLU A 389 -3.62 0.92 1.33
C GLU A 389 -3.58 1.60 2.71
N SER A 390 -4.68 1.45 3.43
CA SER A 390 -4.76 1.84 4.83
C SER A 390 -5.21 0.68 5.70
N PHE A 391 -5.19 0.88 7.00
CA PHE A 391 -5.93 0.02 7.92
C PHE A 391 -6.51 0.88 9.00
N SER A 392 -7.43 0.37 9.79
CA SER A 392 -7.89 1.08 10.97
C SER A 392 -8.44 0.12 12.00
N MET A 393 -8.46 0.56 13.24
CA MET A 393 -9.05 -0.17 14.36
C MET A 393 -9.97 0.77 15.12
N THR A 394 -10.69 0.30 16.13
CA THR A 394 -11.43 1.20 17.02
C THR A 394 -10.75 1.23 18.37
N SER A 395 -10.23 2.39 18.75
CA SER A 395 -9.63 2.65 20.06
C SER A 395 -10.16 3.97 20.61
N THR A 396 -9.97 4.16 21.92
CA THR A 396 -10.16 5.44 22.60
C THR A 396 -8.87 6.26 22.66
N GLU A 397 -7.75 5.67 22.24
CA GLU A 397 -6.42 6.29 22.23
C GLU A 397 -5.86 6.41 20.80
N THR A 398 -5.08 7.47 20.55
CA THR A 398 -4.31 7.59 19.30
C THR A 398 -3.04 6.75 19.41
N VAL A 399 -2.82 5.87 18.44
CA VAL A 399 -1.61 5.05 18.33
C VAL A 399 -0.81 5.50 17.11
N GLY A 400 0.50 5.61 17.24
CA GLY A 400 1.36 6.01 16.12
C GLY A 400 2.78 5.51 16.28
N GLY A 401 3.45 5.31 15.15
CA GLY A 401 4.80 4.78 15.09
C GLY A 401 5.60 5.33 13.91
N SER A 402 6.92 5.28 14.03
CA SER A 402 7.85 5.51 12.92
C SER A 402 8.35 4.15 12.40
N LEU A 403 8.52 4.06 11.09
CA LEU A 403 8.88 2.90 10.32
C LEU A 403 10.08 3.24 9.43
N THR A 404 11.10 2.39 9.42
CA THR A 404 12.18 2.46 8.43
C THR A 404 11.97 1.33 7.42
N LEU A 405 11.70 1.70 6.17
CA LEU A 405 11.48 0.80 5.05
C LEU A 405 12.81 0.57 4.32
N GLY A 406 13.40 -0.60 4.52
CA GLY A 406 14.54 -1.06 3.74
C GLY A 406 14.08 -1.55 2.38
N VAL A 407 14.68 -1.02 1.32
CA VAL A 407 14.31 -1.35 -0.06
C VAL A 407 15.53 -1.82 -0.83
N GLU A 408 15.42 -3.00 -1.42
CA GLU A 408 16.46 -3.60 -2.27
C GLU A 408 15.83 -4.06 -3.59
N ALA A 409 16.46 -3.70 -4.70
CA ALA A 409 16.10 -4.14 -6.04
C ALA A 409 17.35 -4.52 -6.83
N GLU A 410 17.24 -5.53 -7.67
CA GLU A 410 18.28 -5.85 -8.64
C GLU A 410 18.15 -4.94 -9.86
N ALA A 411 19.27 -4.48 -10.41
CA ALA A 411 19.35 -3.66 -11.61
C ALA A 411 20.60 -4.00 -12.41
N SER A 412 20.59 -3.80 -13.72
CA SER A 412 21.78 -3.97 -14.56
C SER A 412 22.43 -2.62 -14.84
N PHE A 413 23.74 -2.49 -14.64
CA PHE A 413 24.50 -1.29 -15.01
C PHE A 413 25.64 -1.72 -15.93
N PHE A 414 25.76 -1.07 -17.08
CA PHE A 414 26.76 -1.44 -18.10
C PHE A 414 26.77 -2.95 -18.42
N GLY A 415 25.58 -3.55 -18.60
CA GLY A 415 25.43 -4.99 -18.88
C GLY A 415 25.72 -5.92 -17.68
N THR A 416 26.09 -5.38 -16.52
CA THR A 416 26.43 -6.15 -15.32
C THR A 416 25.40 -5.97 -14.22
N GLY A 417 24.91 -7.08 -13.67
CA GLY A 417 23.99 -7.08 -12.53
C GLY A 417 24.53 -6.34 -11.30
N ALA A 418 23.62 -5.67 -10.59
CA ALA A 418 23.85 -4.80 -9.45
C ALA A 418 22.67 -4.87 -8.49
N THR A 419 22.91 -4.61 -7.21
CA THR A 419 21.83 -4.37 -6.25
C THR A 419 21.76 -2.89 -5.95
N VAL A 420 20.55 -2.33 -6.05
CA VAL A 420 20.20 -0.99 -5.60
C VAL A 420 19.53 -1.12 -4.25
N SER A 421 20.16 -0.60 -3.20
CA SER A 421 19.55 -0.52 -1.87
C SER A 421 19.28 0.93 -1.45
N ALA A 422 18.14 1.19 -0.83
CA ALA A 422 17.73 2.49 -0.33
C ALA A 422 16.94 2.31 0.98
N GLU A 423 16.91 3.36 1.81
CA GLU A 423 16.08 3.39 3.01
C GLU A 423 15.12 4.58 2.93
N ALA A 424 13.83 4.33 3.14
CA ALA A 424 12.82 5.37 3.29
C ALA A 424 12.29 5.37 4.74
N THR A 425 12.03 6.54 5.29
CA THR A 425 11.39 6.68 6.60
C THR A 425 9.94 7.05 6.36
N ALA A 426 9.04 6.26 6.93
CA ALA A 426 7.63 6.56 6.99
C ALA A 426 7.19 6.65 8.45
N SER A 427 6.10 7.34 8.70
CA SER A 427 5.38 7.23 9.95
C SER A 427 3.93 6.97 9.67
N TYR A 428 3.30 6.26 10.58
CA TYR A 428 1.86 6.08 10.58
C TYR A 428 1.32 6.67 11.87
N GLU A 429 0.25 7.44 11.74
CA GLU A 429 -0.57 7.87 12.85
C GLU A 429 -1.97 7.30 12.64
N GLN A 430 -2.43 6.57 13.63
CA GLN A 430 -3.78 6.07 13.72
C GLN A 430 -4.53 6.91 14.74
N GLN A 431 -5.33 7.84 14.25
CA GLN A 431 -6.30 8.53 15.08
C GLN A 431 -7.60 7.74 15.06
N THR A 432 -8.04 7.31 16.24
CA THR A 432 -9.29 6.59 16.39
C THR A 432 -10.21 7.35 17.34
N ALA A 433 -11.32 7.80 16.78
CA ALA A 433 -12.46 8.28 17.54
C ALA A 433 -13.70 7.54 17.01
N ILE A 434 -14.72 7.43 17.86
CA ILE A 434 -16.00 6.76 17.60
C ILE A 434 -16.60 7.17 16.24
N THR A 435 -16.33 8.39 15.79
CA THR A 435 -16.89 9.01 14.59
C THR A 435 -15.88 9.17 13.44
N ASN A 436 -14.58 9.03 13.70
CA ASN A 436 -13.51 9.20 12.74
C ASN A 436 -12.54 8.03 12.79
N VAL A 437 -12.48 7.30 11.68
CA VAL A 437 -11.62 6.15 11.52
C VAL A 437 -10.71 6.43 10.34
N ASN A 438 -9.45 6.80 10.59
CA ASN A 438 -8.47 6.96 9.52
C ASN A 438 -7.05 6.68 10.02
N THR A 439 -6.31 5.85 9.29
CA THR A 439 -4.85 5.81 9.42
C THR A 439 -4.27 6.75 8.40
N GLN A 440 -3.48 7.70 8.86
CA GLN A 440 -2.74 8.60 8.00
C GLN A 440 -1.30 8.11 7.94
N TYR A 441 -0.85 7.78 6.73
CA TYR A 441 0.56 7.61 6.46
C TYR A 441 1.15 8.94 6.03
N SER A 442 2.26 9.30 6.65
CA SER A 442 3.12 10.36 6.18
C SER A 442 4.48 9.77 5.85
N SER A 443 5.00 10.08 4.68
CA SER A 443 6.35 9.70 4.29
C SER A 443 7.25 10.91 4.24
N GLU A 444 8.47 10.72 4.71
CA GLU A 444 9.54 11.69 4.55
C GLU A 444 10.39 11.30 3.34
N GLU A 445 10.77 12.28 2.53
CA GLU A 445 11.75 12.06 1.47
C GLU A 445 13.14 11.99 2.12
N ASN A 446 13.76 10.82 2.09
CA ASN A 446 15.13 10.63 2.55
C ASN A 446 16.08 10.89 1.39
N GLY A 447 16.94 11.90 1.54
CA GLY A 447 18.02 12.20 0.60
C GLY A 447 19.36 11.78 1.18
N VAL A 448 20.13 11.01 0.42
CA VAL A 448 21.53 10.71 0.72
C VAL A 448 22.38 11.22 -0.44
N GLU A 449 23.30 12.13 -0.15
CA GLU A 449 24.27 12.59 -1.14
C GLU A 449 25.24 11.44 -1.47
N GLN A 450 25.24 11.00 -2.72
CA GLN A 450 26.19 10.03 -3.25
C GLN A 450 27.33 10.81 -3.90
N THR A 451 28.48 10.79 -3.23
CA THR A 451 29.73 11.34 -3.78
C THR A 451 30.63 10.20 -4.25
N TYR A 452 31.04 10.24 -5.51
CA TYR A 452 32.11 9.41 -6.05
C TYR A 452 33.28 10.31 -6.38
N SER A 453 34.34 10.21 -5.57
CA SER A 453 35.62 10.85 -5.80
C SER A 453 36.70 9.81 -6.07
N SER A 454 37.40 9.93 -7.19
CA SER A 454 38.52 9.05 -7.55
C SER A 454 39.64 9.84 -8.19
N THR A 455 40.88 9.57 -7.78
CA THR A 455 42.08 10.16 -8.40
C THR A 455 42.97 9.03 -8.89
N ARG A 456 43.35 9.06 -10.16
CA ARG A 456 44.26 8.05 -10.76
C ARG A 456 45.32 8.72 -11.60
N THR A 457 46.55 8.26 -11.47
CA THR A 457 47.66 8.65 -12.36
C THR A 457 47.89 7.53 -13.35
N ILE A 458 47.79 7.84 -14.64
CA ILE A 458 48.04 6.91 -15.74
C ILE A 458 49.40 7.23 -16.32
N GLU A 459 50.32 6.27 -16.26
CA GLU A 459 51.61 6.32 -16.94
C GLU A 459 51.48 5.67 -18.32
N VAL A 460 51.91 6.38 -19.36
CA VAL A 460 51.93 5.92 -20.75
C VAL A 460 53.40 5.73 -21.15
N PRO A 461 53.87 4.50 -21.39
CA PRO A 461 55.23 4.24 -21.83
C PRO A 461 55.59 4.91 -23.16
N PRO A 462 56.89 5.08 -23.47
CA PRO A 462 57.35 5.56 -24.78
C PRO A 462 56.81 4.70 -25.91
N GLY A 463 56.20 5.33 -26.91
CA GLY A 463 55.67 4.68 -28.09
C GLY A 463 54.36 3.92 -27.87
N ASP A 464 53.67 4.10 -26.74
CA ASP A 464 52.37 3.48 -26.43
C ASP A 464 51.22 4.49 -26.37
N ALA A 465 49.98 3.98 -26.36
CA ALA A 465 48.79 4.76 -26.04
C ALA A 465 47.88 4.03 -25.07
N VAL A 466 47.18 4.81 -24.26
CA VAL A 466 46.20 4.34 -23.27
C VAL A 466 44.90 5.12 -23.47
N LEU A 467 43.80 4.40 -23.67
CA LEU A 467 42.46 4.94 -23.60
C LEU A 467 42.02 5.00 -22.14
N VAL A 468 41.58 6.16 -21.70
CA VAL A 468 41.17 6.44 -20.33
C VAL A 468 39.78 7.02 -20.35
N TYR A 469 38.84 6.38 -19.67
CA TYR A 469 37.50 6.94 -19.49
C TYR A 469 36.92 6.66 -18.11
N ASP A 470 36.09 7.60 -17.66
CA ASP A 470 35.27 7.52 -16.47
C ASP A 470 33.84 7.82 -16.89
N THR A 471 32.98 6.83 -16.74
CA THR A 471 31.59 6.92 -17.16
C THR A 471 30.65 6.61 -16.02
N PHE A 472 29.46 7.21 -16.03
CA PHE A 472 28.41 6.91 -15.09
C PHE A 472 27.04 6.78 -15.75
N GLN A 473 26.19 5.95 -15.16
CA GLN A 473 24.79 5.76 -15.53
C GLN A 473 23.90 6.14 -14.36
N VAL A 474 22.76 6.75 -14.67
CA VAL A 474 21.76 7.19 -13.70
C VAL A 474 20.44 6.49 -13.99
N TYR A 475 19.88 5.81 -12.98
CA TYR A 475 18.48 5.40 -13.01
C TYR A 475 17.63 6.40 -12.25
N ASN A 476 16.56 6.84 -12.91
CA ASN A 476 15.60 7.76 -12.35
C ASN A 476 14.26 7.06 -12.17
N ASN A 477 13.60 7.39 -11.05
CA ASN A 477 12.21 7.00 -10.79
C ASN A 477 12.00 5.48 -10.84
N ILE A 478 12.87 4.72 -10.17
CA ILE A 478 12.64 3.29 -9.96
C ILE A 478 11.49 3.16 -8.96
N GLN A 479 10.41 2.48 -9.34
CA GLN A 479 9.26 2.22 -8.48
C GLN A 479 9.31 0.79 -7.99
N ILE A 480 9.57 0.61 -6.70
CA ILE A 480 9.73 -0.70 -6.07
C ILE A 480 8.46 -0.96 -5.24
N PRO A 481 7.57 -1.86 -5.70
CA PRO A 481 6.39 -2.23 -4.93
C PRO A 481 6.83 -2.91 -3.63
N PHE A 482 6.15 -2.62 -2.54
CA PHE A 482 6.40 -3.26 -1.26
C PHE A 482 5.09 -3.56 -0.52
N VAL A 483 5.18 -4.49 0.42
CA VAL A 483 4.19 -4.64 1.49
C VAL A 483 4.85 -4.49 2.83
N GLN A 484 4.19 -3.78 3.73
CA GLN A 484 4.55 -3.74 5.14
C GLN A 484 3.66 -4.72 5.90
N ARG A 485 4.27 -5.67 6.59
CA ARG A 485 3.58 -6.65 7.44
C ARG A 485 3.48 -6.13 8.87
N TYR A 486 2.30 -6.30 9.45
CA TYR A 486 1.98 -5.93 10.82
C TYR A 486 1.34 -7.11 11.53
N ARG A 487 1.49 -7.15 12.85
CA ARG A 487 0.73 -8.03 13.73
C ARG A 487 -0.08 -7.20 14.70
N ILE A 488 -1.32 -7.62 14.93
CA ILE A 488 -2.23 -6.98 15.88
C ILE A 488 -2.63 -7.96 16.97
N ARG A 489 -2.55 -7.49 18.21
CA ARG A 489 -3.16 -8.11 19.40
C ARG A 489 -4.13 -7.14 20.04
N GLY A 490 -5.15 -7.67 20.73
CA GLY A 490 -6.13 -6.86 21.44
C GLY A 490 -6.42 -7.41 22.83
N GLN A 491 -6.72 -6.52 23.78
CA GLN A 491 -7.19 -6.89 25.12
C GLN A 491 -8.37 -6.01 25.54
N PHE A 492 -9.39 -6.60 26.17
CA PHE A 492 -10.51 -5.82 26.69
C PHE A 492 -10.13 -5.06 27.96
N ILE A 493 -10.51 -3.79 28.01
CA ILE A 493 -10.37 -2.92 29.19
C ILE A 493 -11.61 -3.09 30.07
N ASP A 494 -11.66 -4.13 30.91
CA ASP A 494 -12.81 -4.43 31.79
C ASP A 494 -12.58 -4.09 33.27
N GLY A 495 -11.51 -3.36 33.60
CA GLY A 495 -11.13 -3.03 34.98
C GLY A 495 -10.53 -4.20 35.78
N ASN A 496 -10.56 -5.43 35.28
CA ASN A 496 -9.85 -6.60 35.82
C ASN A 496 -8.67 -7.07 34.94
N GLY A 497 -8.53 -6.52 33.72
CA GLY A 497 -7.25 -6.37 33.03
C GLY A 497 -6.69 -7.58 32.27
N ASP A 498 -7.41 -8.70 32.13
CA ASP A 498 -6.81 -9.96 31.64
C ASP A 498 -7.62 -10.70 30.54
N LEU A 499 -8.48 -10.01 29.77
CA LEU A 499 -9.26 -10.66 28.70
C LEU A 499 -8.66 -10.39 27.31
N THR A 500 -7.66 -11.18 26.94
CA THR A 500 -7.09 -11.22 25.59
C THR A 500 -8.16 -11.60 24.57
N LEU A 501 -8.18 -10.91 23.43
CA LEU A 501 -9.01 -11.25 22.28
C LEU A 501 -8.41 -12.44 21.52
N SER A 502 -9.24 -13.32 20.99
CA SER A 502 -8.79 -14.33 20.04
C SER A 502 -8.51 -13.71 18.67
N GLY A 503 -7.72 -14.36 17.82
CA GLY A 503 -7.49 -13.86 16.45
C GLY A 503 -8.78 -13.69 15.65
N GLU A 504 -9.77 -14.57 15.82
CA GLU A 504 -11.08 -14.46 15.18
C GLU A 504 -11.88 -13.23 15.66
N GLU A 505 -11.81 -12.90 16.96
CA GLU A 505 -12.40 -11.67 17.51
C GLU A 505 -11.70 -10.42 16.96
N ILE A 506 -10.36 -10.47 16.86
CA ILE A 506 -9.55 -9.38 16.30
C ILE A 506 -9.87 -9.17 14.81
N MET A 507 -9.92 -10.26 14.03
CA MET A 507 -10.32 -10.25 12.63
C MET A 507 -11.70 -9.63 12.45
N THR A 508 -12.66 -10.04 13.29
CA THR A 508 -14.02 -9.51 13.28
C THR A 508 -14.03 -8.00 13.52
N GLN A 509 -13.29 -7.51 14.52
CA GLN A 509 -13.19 -6.06 14.75
C GLN A 509 -12.49 -5.34 13.59
N PHE A 510 -11.42 -5.91 13.05
CA PHE A 510 -10.69 -5.38 11.91
C PHE A 510 -11.54 -5.33 10.63
N SER A 511 -12.48 -6.26 10.44
CA SER A 511 -13.35 -6.25 9.26
C SER A 511 -14.32 -5.06 9.29
N PHE A 512 -14.83 -4.67 10.47
CA PHE A 512 -15.81 -3.59 10.60
C PHE A 512 -15.23 -2.17 10.50
N THR A 513 -13.91 -2.00 10.52
CA THR A 513 -13.29 -0.68 10.67
C THR A 513 -12.94 0.02 9.35
N ASN A 514 -12.84 -0.68 8.21
CA ASN A 514 -12.74 0.00 6.91
C ASN A 514 -12.94 -0.87 5.65
N ALA A 515 -13.26 -0.20 4.54
CA ALA A 515 -13.34 -0.74 3.19
C ALA A 515 -11.96 -0.89 2.51
N ASN A 516 -11.05 0.07 2.72
CA ASN A 516 -9.71 0.09 2.12
C ASN A 516 -8.64 -0.45 3.07
N ASN A 517 -8.95 -1.58 3.71
CA ASN A 517 -8.05 -2.29 4.60
C ASN A 517 -6.99 -3.06 3.80
N GLY A 518 -5.84 -3.29 4.44
CA GLY A 518 -4.84 -4.26 4.01
C GLY A 518 -5.38 -5.69 3.93
N VAL A 519 -4.54 -6.63 3.52
CA VAL A 519 -4.89 -8.06 3.40
C VAL A 519 -4.49 -8.79 4.67
N ILE A 520 -5.44 -9.46 5.32
CA ILE A 520 -5.16 -10.41 6.39
C ILE A 520 -4.45 -11.62 5.79
N THR A 521 -3.25 -11.90 6.28
CA THR A 521 -2.41 -13.01 5.82
C THR A 521 -2.49 -14.20 6.77
N GLU A 522 -2.80 -13.97 8.04
CA GLU A 522 -2.80 -15.00 9.07
C GLU A 522 -3.79 -14.65 10.21
N VAL A 523 -4.52 -15.65 10.69
CA VAL A 523 -5.38 -15.55 11.88
C VAL A 523 -4.95 -16.66 12.83
N GLU A 524 -4.38 -16.25 13.96
CA GLU A 524 -3.82 -17.15 14.96
C GLU A 524 -4.65 -17.11 16.25
N ILE A 525 -4.22 -17.83 17.29
CA ILE A 525 -5.05 -17.98 18.49
C ILE A 525 -5.40 -16.65 19.17
N ASP A 526 -4.47 -15.69 19.21
CA ASP A 526 -4.56 -14.42 19.94
C ASP A 526 -4.07 -13.19 19.15
N TYR A 527 -3.81 -13.36 17.85
CA TYR A 527 -3.41 -12.27 16.97
C TYR A 527 -3.89 -12.49 15.53
N ILE A 528 -3.86 -11.40 14.75
CA ILE A 528 -3.88 -11.47 13.29
C ILE A 528 -2.62 -10.85 12.73
N GLU A 529 -2.25 -11.28 11.53
CA GLU A 529 -1.25 -10.59 10.72
C GLU A 529 -1.87 -10.11 9.42
N PHE A 530 -1.45 -8.94 9.01
CA PHE A 530 -1.95 -8.32 7.80
C PHE A 530 -0.85 -7.51 7.12
N THR A 531 -1.05 -7.25 5.83
CA THR A 531 -0.12 -6.49 5.01
C THR A 531 -0.79 -5.24 4.44
N VAL A 532 -0.03 -4.16 4.34
CA VAL A 532 -0.44 -2.91 3.68
C VAL A 532 0.50 -2.66 2.51
N ARG A 533 -0.07 -2.48 1.31
CA ARG A 533 0.69 -2.24 0.08
C ARG A 533 1.12 -0.79 -0.07
N GLY A 534 2.30 -0.62 -0.65
CA GLY A 534 2.84 0.67 -1.07
C GLY A 534 3.85 0.55 -2.20
N VAL A 535 4.40 1.68 -2.62
CA VAL A 535 5.45 1.80 -3.62
C VAL A 535 6.54 2.73 -3.10
N ASN A 536 7.79 2.30 -3.12
CA ASN A 536 8.92 3.18 -2.88
C ASN A 536 9.47 3.70 -4.21
N THR A 537 9.56 5.02 -4.33
CA THR A 537 10.18 5.68 -5.48
C THR A 537 11.61 6.07 -5.13
N VAL A 538 12.57 5.50 -5.85
CA VAL A 538 14.00 5.83 -5.73
C VAL A 538 14.45 6.63 -6.95
N LYS A 539 15.10 7.77 -6.72
CA LYS A 539 15.59 8.70 -7.76
C LYS A 539 17.10 8.84 -7.72
N ASN A 540 17.67 9.13 -8.89
CA ASN A 540 19.09 9.44 -9.09
C ASN A 540 20.04 8.35 -8.56
N VAL A 541 19.76 7.08 -8.87
CA VAL A 541 20.67 5.98 -8.51
C VAL A 541 21.83 5.95 -9.48
N ILE A 542 23.05 6.14 -8.97
CA ILE A 542 24.24 6.28 -9.81
C ILE A 542 25.18 5.10 -9.65
N ARG A 543 25.75 4.69 -10.78
CA ARG A 543 26.91 3.81 -10.79
C ARG A 543 27.97 4.32 -11.74
N THR A 544 29.20 4.31 -11.27
CA THR A 544 30.39 4.77 -11.98
C THR A 544 31.23 3.57 -12.43
N THR A 545 31.86 3.69 -13.60
CA THR A 545 32.85 2.75 -14.12
C THR A 545 34.07 3.53 -14.58
N SER A 546 35.23 3.10 -14.12
CA SER A 546 36.53 3.73 -14.37
C SER A 546 37.44 2.72 -15.09
N LYS A 547 37.87 3.02 -16.32
CA LYS A 547 38.72 2.12 -17.13
C LYS A 547 39.93 2.85 -17.72
N ALA A 548 41.04 2.12 -17.81
CA ALA A 548 42.25 2.51 -18.53
C ALA A 548 42.79 1.28 -19.27
N GLU A 549 42.89 1.35 -20.60
CA GLU A 549 43.27 0.21 -21.43
C GLU A 549 44.25 0.62 -22.55
N SER A 550 45.21 -0.25 -22.85
CA SER A 550 46.18 -0.01 -23.92
C SER A 550 45.51 -0.03 -25.29
N THR A 551 45.90 0.90 -26.16
CA THR A 551 45.39 1.05 -27.53
C THR A 551 46.54 1.35 -28.49
N GLU A 552 46.30 1.24 -29.79
CA GLU A 552 47.35 1.48 -30.79
C GLU A 552 47.81 2.96 -30.80
N PRO A 553 49.12 3.22 -30.70
CA PRO A 553 49.67 4.56 -30.51
C PRO A 553 49.67 5.44 -31.75
N ASN A 554 49.74 4.85 -32.95
CA ASN A 554 49.83 5.58 -34.23
C ASN A 554 50.88 6.72 -34.23
N CYS A 555 52.02 6.51 -33.58
CA CYS A 555 53.15 7.44 -33.62
C CYS A 555 53.82 7.39 -35.01
N ASN A 556 53.83 8.52 -35.71
CA ASN A 556 54.49 8.65 -37.03
C ASN A 556 55.95 9.07 -36.91
#